data_AF-A0A7K3S8W6-F1
#
_entry.id   AF-A0A7K3S8W6-F1
#
_cell.length_a   1.000
_cell.length_b   1.000
_cell.length_c   1.000
_cell.angle_alpha   90.00
_cell.angle_beta   90.00
_cell.angle_gamma   90.00
#
_symmetry.space_group_name_H-M   'P 1'
#
loop_
_entity.id
_entity.type
_entity.pdbx_description
1 polymer ?
#
loop_
_entity_poly.entity_id
_entity_poly.type
_entity_poly.pdbx_seq_one_letter_code
_entity_poly.pdbx_strand_id
1 'polypeptide(L)'
;CATPNPRFDFAASPFEPATRLRAWTGPRLAGISAFGLGGTNAHAIVSEAPAIRPVRAPLPAPEFHRRRLWHERPDAVPPVGGQLVASVLDLSFRTR
;
A
#
# COMPACT_ATOMS: atom_id res chain seq x y z
N CYS A 1 -12.73 27.02 -15.62
CA CYS A 1 -11.62 27.66 -16.36
C CYS A 1 -12.16 28.26 -17.65
N ALA A 2 -11.99 29.57 -17.87
CA ALA A 2 -12.50 30.24 -19.06
C ALA A 2 -11.59 30.07 -20.29
N THR A 3 -10.29 29.83 -20.09
CA THR A 3 -9.30 29.69 -21.18
C THR A 3 -8.30 28.57 -20.86
N PRO A 4 -8.29 27.45 -21.61
CA PRO A 4 -7.31 26.38 -21.44
C PRO A 4 -5.89 26.79 -21.86
N ASN A 5 -4.87 26.02 -21.47
CA ASN A 5 -3.48 26.27 -21.86
C ASN A 5 -3.32 26.17 -23.39
N PRO A 6 -2.84 27.23 -24.09
CA PRO A 6 -2.73 27.23 -25.55
C PRO A 6 -1.68 26.26 -26.10
N ARG A 7 -0.78 25.73 -25.25
CA ARG A 7 0.21 24.73 -25.66
C ARG A 7 -0.36 23.32 -25.82
N PHE A 8 -1.61 23.10 -25.46
CA PHE A 8 -2.28 21.82 -25.62
C PHE A 8 -3.42 21.95 -26.64
N ASP A 9 -3.33 21.19 -27.73
CA ASP A 9 -4.38 21.13 -28.74
C ASP A 9 -5.48 20.15 -28.29
N PHE A 10 -6.56 20.68 -27.73
CA PHE A 10 -7.71 19.87 -27.34
C PHE A 10 -8.49 19.32 -28.54
N ALA A 11 -8.53 20.06 -29.67
CA ALA A 11 -9.29 19.66 -30.84
C ALA A 11 -8.70 18.43 -31.53
N ALA A 12 -7.37 18.27 -31.45
CA ALA A 12 -6.66 17.09 -31.93
C ALA A 12 -6.56 15.96 -30.89
N SER A 13 -7.25 16.06 -29.74
CA SER A 13 -7.14 15.10 -28.63
C SER A 13 -8.50 14.51 -28.24
N PRO A 14 -8.52 13.33 -27.58
CA PRO A 14 -9.75 12.77 -27.02
C PRO A 14 -10.15 13.39 -25.66
N PHE A 15 -9.40 14.37 -25.16
CA PHE A 15 -9.60 14.92 -23.82
C PHE A 15 -10.33 16.26 -23.86
N GLU A 16 -11.18 16.50 -22.87
CA GLU A 16 -11.80 17.80 -22.64
C GLU A 16 -11.73 18.19 -21.15
N PRO A 17 -11.51 19.48 -20.81
CA PRO A 17 -11.60 19.93 -19.42
C PRO A 17 -13.06 19.89 -18.93
N ALA A 18 -13.31 19.29 -17.77
CA ALA A 18 -14.62 19.28 -17.12
C ALA A 18 -14.93 20.67 -16.51
N THR A 19 -15.48 21.59 -17.32
CA THR A 19 -15.82 22.97 -16.89
C THR A 19 -17.20 23.13 -16.28
N ARG A 20 -18.05 22.11 -16.40
CA ARG A 20 -19.41 22.04 -15.86
C ARG A 20 -19.71 20.62 -15.38
N LEU A 21 -20.66 20.48 -14.47
CA LEU A 21 -21.14 19.18 -14.05
C LEU A 21 -21.83 18.47 -15.22
N ARG A 22 -21.57 17.17 -15.36
CA ARG A 22 -22.22 16.30 -16.34
C ARG A 22 -22.63 15.03 -15.63
N ALA A 23 -23.77 14.46 -16.03
CA ALA A 23 -24.15 13.14 -15.58
C ALA A 23 -23.11 12.13 -16.06
N TRP A 24 -22.70 11.23 -15.18
CA TRP A 24 -21.79 10.15 -15.52
C TRP A 24 -22.57 8.97 -16.07
N THR A 25 -22.52 8.77 -17.39
CA THR A 25 -23.18 7.66 -18.08
C THR A 25 -22.22 6.48 -18.26
N GLY A 26 -22.68 5.26 -18.01
CA GLY A 26 -21.86 4.04 -18.12
C GLY A 26 -21.03 3.73 -16.87
N PRO A 27 -20.07 2.79 -16.96
CA PRO A 27 -19.22 2.39 -15.84
C PRO A 27 -18.46 3.59 -15.25
N ARG A 28 -18.54 3.75 -13.94
CA ARG A 28 -17.86 4.83 -13.22
C ARG A 28 -16.39 4.49 -13.00
N LEU A 29 -15.57 4.65 -14.05
CA LEU A 29 -14.12 4.43 -14.04
C LEU A 29 -13.36 5.72 -14.31
N ALA A 30 -12.41 6.07 -13.45
CA ALA A 30 -11.54 7.23 -13.63
C ALA A 30 -10.08 6.91 -13.36
N GLY A 31 -9.18 7.64 -14.01
CA GLY A 31 -7.76 7.65 -13.71
C GLY A 31 -7.39 8.86 -12.85
N ILE A 32 -6.54 8.65 -11.85
CA ILE A 32 -5.92 9.69 -11.02
C ILE A 32 -4.42 9.60 -11.24
N SER A 33 -3.80 10.68 -11.68
CA SER A 33 -2.35 10.77 -11.88
C SER A 33 -1.75 11.82 -10.95
N ALA A 34 -0.59 11.50 -10.37
CA ALA A 34 0.21 12.42 -9.57
C ALA A 34 1.67 12.37 -10.05
N PHE A 35 2.27 13.54 -10.25
CA PHE A 35 3.65 13.71 -10.73
C PHE A 35 4.41 14.59 -9.74
N GLY A 36 5.31 14.00 -8.97
CA GLY A 36 6.11 14.71 -7.96
C GLY A 36 7.33 15.39 -8.58
N LEU A 37 7.75 16.51 -7.99
CA LEU A 37 8.93 17.28 -8.44
C LEU A 37 10.21 16.42 -8.49
N GLY A 38 10.36 15.47 -7.57
CA GLY A 38 11.48 14.53 -7.53
C GLY A 38 11.42 13.41 -8.58
N GLY A 39 10.45 13.44 -9.50
CA GLY A 39 10.27 12.43 -10.55
C GLY A 39 9.46 11.20 -10.13
N THR A 40 9.02 11.12 -8.87
CA THR A 40 8.12 10.04 -8.43
C THR A 40 6.73 10.25 -9.00
N ASN A 41 6.24 9.24 -9.73
CA ASN A 41 4.93 9.25 -10.34
C ASN A 41 4.04 8.19 -9.70
N ALA A 42 2.77 8.50 -9.54
CA ALA A 42 1.74 7.56 -9.12
C ALA A 42 0.54 7.66 -10.05
N HIS A 43 -0.04 6.52 -10.39
CA HIS A 43 -1.24 6.44 -11.19
C HIS A 43 -2.20 5.42 -10.58
N ALA A 44 -3.46 5.81 -10.40
CA ALA A 44 -4.49 4.95 -9.85
C ALA A 44 -5.70 4.93 -10.78
N ILE A 45 -6.21 3.74 -11.05
CA ILE A 45 -7.52 3.56 -11.69
C ILE A 45 -8.52 3.31 -10.56
N VAL A 46 -9.58 4.12 -10.51
CA VAL A 46 -10.64 4.03 -9.52
C VAL A 46 -11.95 3.68 -10.19
N SER A 47 -12.72 2.81 -9.54
CA SER A 47 -14.10 2.53 -9.91
C SER A 47 -15.05 3.06 -8.85
N GLU A 48 -16.35 3.06 -9.14
CA GLU A 48 -17.34 3.14 -8.07
C GLU A 48 -17.13 2.03 -7.04
N ALA A 49 -17.43 2.35 -5.78
CA ALA A 49 -17.41 1.38 -4.71
C ALA A 49 -18.52 0.35 -4.93
N PRO A 50 -18.28 -0.93 -4.58
CA PRO A 50 -19.35 -1.93 -4.56
C PRO A 50 -20.47 -1.48 -3.61
N ALA A 51 -21.71 -1.84 -3.95
CA ALA A 51 -22.89 -1.52 -3.12
C ALA A 51 -22.75 -2.05 -1.68
N ILE A 52 -22.04 -3.16 -1.51
CA ILE A 52 -21.72 -3.73 -0.21
C ILE A 52 -20.35 -3.22 0.21
N ARG A 53 -20.32 -2.45 1.29
CA ARG A 53 -19.06 -2.04 1.92
C ARG A 53 -18.45 -3.26 2.62
N PRO A 54 -17.27 -3.74 2.21
CA PRO A 54 -16.61 -4.82 2.94
C PRO A 54 -16.29 -4.33 4.35
N VAL A 55 -16.76 -5.08 5.35
CA VAL A 55 -16.37 -4.86 6.74
C VAL A 55 -15.00 -5.47 6.92
N ARG A 56 -14.01 -4.63 7.27
CA ARG A 56 -12.67 -5.12 7.58
C ARG A 56 -12.74 -5.86 8.91
N ALA A 57 -12.59 -7.19 8.87
CA ALA A 57 -12.36 -7.96 10.08
C ALA A 57 -10.94 -7.67 10.60
N PRO A 58 -10.75 -7.52 11.91
CA PRO A 58 -9.42 -7.55 12.50
C PRO A 58 -8.71 -8.85 12.08
N LEU A 59 -7.41 -8.76 11.80
CA LEU A 59 -6.61 -9.97 11.72
C LEU A 59 -6.68 -10.71 13.07
N PRO A 60 -6.58 -12.05 13.08
CA PRO A 60 -6.43 -12.79 14.33
C PRO A 60 -5.31 -12.18 15.18
N ALA A 61 -5.51 -12.16 16.51
CA ALA A 61 -4.45 -11.74 17.41
C ALA A 61 -3.20 -12.60 17.13
N PRO A 62 -2.01 -11.99 17.02
CA PRO A 62 -0.79 -12.76 16.78
C PRO A 62 -0.59 -13.76 17.93
N GLU A 63 -0.45 -15.04 17.61
CA GLU A 63 -0.10 -16.07 18.59
C GLU A 63 1.40 -16.00 18.90
N PHE A 64 1.71 -15.68 20.16
CA PHE A 64 3.08 -15.59 20.61
C PHE A 64 3.66 -16.99 20.88
N HIS A 65 4.34 -17.57 19.89
CA HIS A 65 5.10 -18.80 20.09
C HIS A 65 6.44 -18.48 20.75
N ARG A 66 6.54 -18.72 22.06
CA ARG A 66 7.80 -18.66 22.83
C ARG A 66 8.76 -19.78 22.43
N ARG A 67 9.23 -19.77 21.18
CA ARG A 67 10.32 -20.64 20.75
C ARG A 67 11.63 -19.92 20.97
N ARG A 68 12.48 -20.52 21.80
CA ARG A 68 13.87 -20.12 21.94
C ARG A 68 14.60 -20.63 20.71
N LEU A 69 14.66 -19.81 19.66
CA LEU A 69 15.46 -20.10 18.47
C LEU A 69 16.85 -19.51 18.70
N TRP A 70 17.72 -20.28 19.34
CA TRP A 70 19.15 -20.02 19.16
C TRP A 70 19.50 -20.46 17.75
N HIS A 71 20.12 -19.57 16.97
CA HIS A 71 21.03 -20.07 15.95
C HIS A 71 22.19 -20.66 16.74
N GLU A 72 22.21 -21.97 16.93
CA GLU A 72 23.43 -22.64 17.40
C GLU A 72 24.52 -22.23 16.40
N ARG A 73 25.47 -21.42 16.84
CA ARG A 73 26.76 -21.36 16.16
C ARG A 73 27.41 -22.71 16.48
N PRO A 74 27.74 -23.53 15.49
CA PRO A 74 28.37 -24.84 15.73
C PRO A 74 29.62 -24.73 16.61
N ASP A 75 30.26 -23.55 16.62
CA ASP A 75 31.56 -23.30 17.26
C ASP A 75 31.46 -22.46 18.55
N ALA A 76 30.26 -22.22 19.09
CA ALA A 76 30.12 -21.43 20.31
C ALA A 76 30.44 -22.26 21.56
N VAL A 77 31.62 -22.02 22.15
CA VAL A 77 31.95 -22.52 23.50
C VAL A 77 31.02 -21.83 24.51
N PRO A 78 30.24 -22.57 25.32
CA PRO A 78 29.40 -21.96 26.34
C PRO A 78 30.29 -21.31 27.42
N PRO A 79 29.99 -20.07 27.86
CA PRO A 79 30.73 -19.46 28.96
C PRO A 79 30.47 -20.24 30.25
N VAL A 80 31.54 -20.79 30.84
CA VAL A 80 31.48 -21.45 32.15
C VAL A 80 31.17 -20.39 33.21
N GLY A 81 29.97 -20.47 33.80
CA GLY A 81 29.57 -19.65 34.96
C GLY A 81 28.92 -18.29 34.66
N GLY A 82 28.49 -18.01 33.43
CA GLY A 82 27.87 -16.73 33.07
C GLY A 82 26.34 -16.73 32.99
N GLN A 83 25.69 -15.79 33.67
CA GLN A 83 24.25 -15.51 33.58
C GLN A 83 23.87 -14.97 32.19
N LEU A 84 22.72 -15.39 31.65
CA LEU A 84 22.20 -15.03 30.32
C LEU A 84 22.01 -13.51 30.14
N VAL A 85 22.66 -12.92 29.11
CA VAL A 85 22.71 -11.45 28.90
C VAL A 85 21.77 -10.93 27.80
N ALA A 86 21.19 -11.79 26.93
CA ALA A 86 20.19 -11.32 25.97
C ALA A 86 19.32 -12.45 25.38
N SER A 87 18.04 -12.15 25.14
CA SER A 87 17.13 -12.96 24.32
C SER A 87 16.56 -12.08 23.20
N VAL A 88 16.69 -12.53 21.95
CA VAL A 88 15.97 -11.92 20.82
C VAL A 88 14.67 -12.71 20.61
N LEU A 89 13.55 -11.99 20.57
CA LEU A 89 12.22 -12.53 20.31
C LEU A 89 12.05 -12.68 18.78
N ASP A 90 11.68 -13.87 18.32
CA ASP A 90 11.25 -14.06 16.93
C ASP A 90 9.72 -13.93 16.83
N LEU A 91 9.26 -13.06 15.94
CA LEU A 91 7.86 -12.83 15.65
C LEU A 91 7.56 -13.41 14.27
N SER A 92 7.08 -14.65 14.21
CA SER A 92 6.63 -15.25 12.96
C SER A 92 5.13 -15.03 12.77
N PHE A 93 4.77 -14.39 11.66
CA PHE A 93 3.37 -14.17 11.27
C PHE A 93 2.92 -15.36 10.42
N ARG A 94 2.02 -16.19 10.94
CA ARG A 94 1.29 -17.18 10.14
C ARG A 94 -0.13 -16.71 9.90
N THR A 95 -0.45 -16.43 8.65
CA THR A 95 -1.83 -16.30 8.18
C THR A 95 -2.33 -17.69 7.83
N ARG A 96 -3.45 -18.13 8.44
CA ARG A 96 -4.19 -19.31 7.97
C ARG A 96 -4.95 -18.98 6.69
#